data_AF-A0A2S8RCM2-F1
#
_entry.id   AF-A0A2S8RCM2-F1
#
_cell.length_a   1.000
_cell.length_b   1.000
_cell.length_c   1.000
_cell.angle_alpha   90.00
_cell.angle_beta   90.00
_cell.angle_gamma   90.00
#
_symmetry.space_group_name_H-M   'P 1'
#
loop_
_entity.id
_entity.type
_entity.pdbx_description
1 polymer ?
#
loop_
_entity_poly.entity_id
_entity_poly.type
_entity_poly.pdbx_seq_one_letter_code
_entity_poly.pdbx_strand_id
1 'polypeptide(L)'
;MEILAATGSTLGIFAMYAASYDPFFKEEDFSSLDKAYFPWICGLHILLDYYIDYMEDLEEKQLNFTFYYKDIKLCEERIIFFLKKSLEMCSTLKYPLFHKTVVKGLLAMYLSDKKAFQKHNKKVSTSIVKEGESSTVFYHKICKILRHLKLL
;
A
#
# COMPACT_ATOMS: atom_id res chain seq x y z
N MET A 1 -15.89 -1.33 5.99
CA MET A 1 -14.70 -2.11 6.37
C MET A 1 -13.40 -1.42 5.94
N GLU A 2 -13.27 -1.00 4.69
CA GLU A 2 -12.01 -0.43 4.17
C GLU A 2 -11.52 0.85 4.90
N ILE A 3 -12.44 1.69 5.40
CA ILE A 3 -12.09 2.84 6.24
C ILE A 3 -11.57 2.40 7.63
N LEU A 4 -12.07 1.27 8.16
CA LEU A 4 -11.55 0.66 9.39
C LEU A 4 -10.18 0.01 9.15
N ALA A 5 -9.93 -0.51 7.94
CA ALA A 5 -8.60 -0.98 7.57
C ALA A 5 -7.59 0.17 7.62
N ALA A 6 -7.96 1.36 7.12
CA ALA A 6 -7.08 2.51 7.11
C ALA A 6 -6.65 2.98 8.52
N THR A 7 -7.42 2.70 9.57
CA THR A 7 -7.03 3.06 10.96
C THR A 7 -5.92 2.19 11.52
N GLY A 8 -5.62 1.05 10.90
CA GLY A 8 -4.54 0.13 11.34
C GLY A 8 -3.13 0.57 10.92
N SER A 9 -3.00 1.59 10.06
CA SER A 9 -1.70 2.03 9.54
C SER A 9 -1.13 3.21 10.33
N THR A 10 0.16 3.13 10.65
CA THR A 10 0.92 4.21 11.31
C THR A 10 1.56 5.21 10.33
N LEU A 11 1.49 4.95 9.02
CA LEU A 11 2.16 5.76 7.99
C LEU A 11 1.74 7.24 8.01
N GLY A 12 0.46 7.53 8.25
CA GLY A 12 -0.04 8.90 8.34
C GLY A 12 0.60 9.68 9.49
N ILE A 13 0.79 9.01 10.65
CA ILE A 13 1.44 9.61 11.82
C ILE A 13 2.91 9.91 11.52
N PHE A 14 3.63 8.98 10.90
CA PHE A 14 5.03 9.22 10.53
C PHE A 14 5.19 10.32 9.49
N ALA A 15 4.28 10.39 8.51
CA ALA A 15 4.29 11.45 7.52
C ALA A 15 4.03 12.82 8.16
N MET A 16 3.04 12.92 9.04
CA MET A 16 2.73 14.13 9.83
C MET A 16 3.92 14.54 10.70
N TYR A 17 4.52 13.58 11.40
CA TYR A 17 5.68 13.83 12.25
C TYR A 17 6.89 14.30 11.45
N ALA A 18 7.17 13.70 10.28
CA ALA A 18 8.24 14.16 9.41
C ALA A 18 7.96 15.58 8.86
N ALA A 19 6.71 15.87 8.49
CA ALA A 19 6.30 17.18 7.99
C ALA A 19 6.42 18.29 9.04
N SER A 20 6.26 17.99 10.33
CA SER A 20 6.38 18.99 11.40
C SER A 20 7.78 19.56 11.58
N TYR A 21 8.82 18.90 11.04
CA TYR A 21 10.18 19.41 11.01
C TYR A 21 10.45 20.40 9.86
N ASP A 22 9.56 20.52 8.87
CA ASP A 22 9.69 21.51 7.80
C ASP A 22 9.07 22.85 8.25
N PRO A 23 9.87 23.91 8.50
CA PRO A 23 9.35 25.20 8.96
C PRO A 23 8.48 25.91 7.92
N PHE A 24 8.48 25.44 6.66
CA PHE A 24 7.66 25.97 5.59
C PHE A 24 6.39 25.14 5.33
N PHE A 25 6.06 24.17 6.17
CA PHE A 25 4.82 23.41 6.08
C PHE A 25 3.67 24.22 6.70
N LYS A 26 2.62 24.49 5.93
CA LYS A 26 1.45 25.27 6.37
C LYS A 26 0.30 24.37 6.79
N GLU A 27 -0.69 24.94 7.46
CA GLU A 27 -1.90 24.21 7.89
C GLU A 27 -2.64 23.56 6.71
N GLU A 28 -2.68 24.22 5.55
CA GLU A 28 -3.29 23.66 4.35
C GLU A 28 -2.50 22.45 3.80
N ASP A 29 -1.17 22.45 3.96
CA ASP A 29 -0.32 21.32 3.59
C ASP A 29 -0.58 20.13 4.52
N PHE A 30 -0.74 20.36 5.83
CA PHE A 30 -1.12 19.32 6.78
C PHE A 30 -2.50 18.73 6.50
N SER A 31 -3.50 19.57 6.17
CA SER A 31 -4.83 19.10 5.79
C SER A 31 -4.79 18.25 4.51
N SER A 32 -3.97 18.65 3.53
CA SER A 32 -3.78 17.90 2.30
C SER A 32 -3.07 16.56 2.56
N LEU A 33 -2.04 16.57 3.42
CA LEU A 33 -1.31 15.39 3.84
C LEU A 33 -2.22 14.38 4.55
N ASP A 34 -3.06 14.87 5.48
CA ASP A 34 -4.04 14.05 6.19
C ASP A 34 -4.98 13.35 5.21
N LYS A 35 -5.62 14.11 4.32
CA LYS A 35 -6.58 13.59 3.33
C LYS A 35 -5.96 12.61 2.34
N ALA A 36 -4.67 12.73 2.06
CA ALA A 36 -3.95 11.82 1.18
C ALA A 36 -3.58 10.52 1.91
N TYR A 37 -3.03 10.62 3.12
CA TYR A 37 -2.62 9.45 3.89
C TYR A 37 -3.82 8.68 4.43
N PHE A 38 -4.81 9.38 4.97
CA PHE A 38 -6.05 8.81 5.47
C PHE A 38 -7.25 9.27 4.61
N PRO A 39 -8.04 8.34 4.03
CA PRO A 39 -7.96 6.89 4.21
C PRO A 39 -7.10 6.17 3.16
N TRP A 40 -6.55 6.87 2.15
CA TRP A 40 -6.10 6.20 0.92
C TRP A 40 -4.79 5.43 1.07
N ILE A 41 -3.68 6.08 1.44
CA ILE A 41 -2.37 5.40 1.53
C ILE A 41 -2.39 4.41 2.69
N CYS A 42 -2.97 4.79 3.83
CA CYS A 42 -3.12 3.94 5.00
C CYS A 42 -4.02 2.72 4.70
N GLY A 43 -5.13 2.92 3.99
CA GLY A 43 -6.00 1.82 3.56
C GLY A 43 -5.30 0.88 2.58
N LEU A 44 -4.56 1.42 1.60
CA LEU A 44 -3.76 0.61 0.69
C LEU A 44 -2.74 -0.25 1.43
N HIS A 45 -2.04 0.33 2.41
CA HIS A 45 -1.04 -0.37 3.21
C HIS A 45 -1.64 -1.59 3.91
N ILE A 46 -2.74 -1.41 4.67
CA ILE A 46 -3.37 -2.52 5.40
C ILE A 46 -4.05 -3.54 4.46
N LEU A 47 -4.61 -3.09 3.33
CA LEU A 47 -5.15 -4.02 2.33
C LEU A 47 -4.06 -4.91 1.73
N LEU A 48 -2.86 -4.38 1.49
CA LEU A 48 -1.73 -5.17 0.98
C LEU A 48 -1.22 -6.18 2.02
N ASP A 49 -1.14 -5.76 3.28
CA ASP A 49 -0.76 -6.61 4.42
C ASP A 49 -1.69 -7.81 4.56
N TYR A 50 -3.00 -7.54 4.66
CA TYR A 50 -4.01 -8.57 4.71
C TYR A 50 -4.08 -9.42 3.44
N TYR A 51 -3.77 -8.85 2.28
CA TYR A 51 -3.73 -9.62 1.05
C TYR A 51 -2.58 -10.65 1.03
N ILE A 52 -1.40 -10.29 1.54
CA ILE A 52 -0.27 -11.23 1.60
C ILE A 52 -0.47 -12.30 2.68
N ASP A 53 -1.11 -11.94 3.79
CA ASP A 53 -1.28 -12.84 4.95
C ASP A 53 -2.60 -13.62 4.95
N TYR A 54 -3.41 -13.48 3.88
CA TYR A 54 -4.71 -14.16 3.72
C TYR A 54 -4.73 -15.63 4.17
N MET A 55 -3.73 -16.41 3.76
CA MET A 55 -3.69 -17.85 4.04
C MET A 55 -3.33 -18.15 5.51
N GLU A 56 -2.44 -17.34 6.09
CA GLU A 56 -2.00 -17.48 7.48
C GLU A 56 -3.14 -17.06 8.42
N ASP A 57 -3.76 -15.91 8.15
CA ASP A 57 -4.90 -15.43 8.92
C ASP A 57 -6.10 -16.39 8.85
N LEU A 58 -6.27 -17.10 7.74
CA LEU A 58 -7.35 -18.07 7.57
C LEU A 58 -7.11 -19.31 8.44
N GLU A 59 -5.85 -19.75 8.53
CA GLU A 59 -5.43 -20.91 9.32
C GLU A 59 -5.45 -20.58 10.82
N GLU A 60 -4.99 -19.39 11.19
CA GLU A 60 -4.95 -18.89 12.58
C GLU A 60 -6.28 -18.31 13.07
N LYS A 61 -7.28 -18.16 12.18
CA LYS A 61 -8.57 -17.53 12.47
C LYS A 61 -8.44 -16.08 12.96
N GLN A 62 -7.45 -15.37 12.44
CA GLN A 62 -7.26 -13.95 12.69
C GLN A 62 -8.23 -13.11 11.85
N LEU A 63 -8.50 -11.89 12.31
CA LEU A 63 -9.32 -10.96 11.56
C LEU A 63 -8.55 -10.45 10.34
N ASN A 64 -9.10 -10.70 9.15
CA ASN A 64 -8.57 -10.16 7.90
C ASN A 64 -9.71 -9.57 7.06
N PHE A 65 -9.62 -8.27 6.74
CA PHE A 65 -10.69 -7.58 6.02
C PHE A 65 -10.90 -8.09 4.58
N THR A 66 -9.89 -8.74 3.99
CA THR A 66 -10.01 -9.28 2.64
C THR A 66 -10.90 -10.53 2.57
N PHE A 67 -11.18 -11.18 3.71
CA PHE A 67 -12.13 -12.31 3.80
C PHE A 67 -13.56 -11.92 3.46
N TYR A 68 -13.90 -10.65 3.63
CA TYR A 68 -15.26 -10.15 3.41
C TYR A 68 -15.51 -9.70 1.96
N TYR A 69 -14.49 -9.75 1.09
CA TYR A 69 -14.72 -9.59 -0.34
C TYR A 69 -15.38 -10.84 -0.91
N LYS A 70 -16.31 -10.63 -1.86
CA LYS A 70 -17.04 -11.70 -2.53
C LYS A 70 -16.12 -12.71 -3.23
N ASP A 71 -15.05 -12.21 -3.85
CA ASP A 71 -14.05 -12.99 -4.55
C ASP A 71 -12.74 -12.22 -4.66
N ILE A 72 -11.67 -12.91 -5.10
CA ILE A 72 -10.35 -12.29 -5.22
C ILE A 72 -10.29 -11.20 -6.30
N LYS A 73 -11.20 -11.24 -7.29
CA LYS A 73 -11.23 -10.22 -8.34
C LYS A 73 -11.77 -8.90 -7.79
N LEU A 74 -12.79 -8.95 -6.94
CA LEU A 74 -13.25 -7.76 -6.22
C LEU A 74 -12.14 -7.22 -5.31
N CYS A 75 -11.42 -8.09 -4.60
CA CYS A 75 -10.26 -7.68 -3.79
C CYS A 75 -9.20 -6.94 -4.64
N GLU A 76 -8.86 -7.49 -5.81
CA GLU A 76 -7.96 -6.86 -6.79
C GLU A 76 -8.45 -5.46 -7.21
N GLU A 77 -9.72 -5.36 -7.62
CA GLU A 77 -10.33 -4.10 -8.06
C GLU A 77 -10.27 -3.03 -6.96
N ARG A 78 -10.49 -3.43 -5.70
CA ARG A 78 -10.41 -2.52 -4.55
C ARG A 78 -8.98 -2.09 -4.24
N ILE A 79 -8.00 -2.99 -4.26
CA ILE A 79 -6.58 -2.63 -4.09
C ILE A 79 -6.15 -1.64 -5.19
N ILE A 80 -6.51 -1.90 -6.45
CA ILE A 80 -6.19 -1.01 -7.58
C ILE A 80 -6.88 0.35 -7.41
N PHE A 81 -8.12 0.37 -6.93
CA PHE A 81 -8.84 1.62 -6.65
C PHE A 81 -8.12 2.46 -5.58
N PHE A 82 -7.70 1.85 -4.47
CA PHE A 82 -6.93 2.52 -3.42
C PHE A 82 -5.56 2.99 -3.91
N LEU A 83 -4.88 2.20 -4.75
CA LEU A 83 -3.62 2.58 -5.38
C LEU A 83 -3.78 3.82 -6.26
N LYS A 84 -4.78 3.83 -7.16
CA LYS A 84 -5.04 4.97 -8.06
C LYS A 84 -5.37 6.23 -7.28
N LYS A 85 -6.26 6.12 -6.27
CA LYS A 85 -6.59 7.25 -5.39
C LYS A 85 -5.38 7.74 -4.60
N SER A 86 -4.54 6.84 -4.08
CA SER A 86 -3.31 7.21 -3.38
C SER A 86 -2.36 8.01 -4.28
N LEU A 87 -2.14 7.56 -5.52
CA LEU A 87 -1.25 8.25 -6.47
C LEU A 87 -1.82 9.59 -6.95
N GLU A 88 -3.14 9.67 -7.14
CA GLU A 88 -3.88 10.90 -7.45
C GLU A 88 -3.66 11.93 -6.34
N MET A 89 -3.97 11.56 -5.09
CA MET A 89 -3.81 12.43 -3.92
C MET A 89 -2.36 12.83 -3.67
N CYS A 90 -1.39 11.92 -3.89
CA CYS A 90 0.03 12.28 -3.78
C CYS A 90 0.43 13.40 -4.75
N SER A 91 -0.26 13.56 -5.87
CA SER A 91 0.05 14.62 -6.85
C SER A 91 -0.30 16.02 -6.35
N THR A 92 -1.16 16.13 -5.34
CA THR A 92 -1.57 17.42 -4.76
C THR A 92 -0.77 17.78 -3.51
N LEU A 93 0.15 16.92 -3.07
CA LEU A 93 0.95 17.14 -1.87
C LEU A 93 2.20 17.98 -2.14
N LYS A 94 2.70 18.64 -1.10
CA LYS A 94 4.09 19.11 -1.06
C LYS A 94 5.02 17.90 -1.23
N TYR A 95 6.08 18.03 -2.04
CA TYR A 95 6.99 16.94 -2.39
C TYR A 95 6.29 15.70 -3.02
N PRO A 96 5.54 15.86 -4.13
CA PRO A 96 4.67 14.80 -4.66
C PRO A 96 5.45 13.54 -5.11
N LEU A 97 6.68 13.71 -5.60
CA LEU A 97 7.54 12.60 -6.01
C LEU A 97 7.95 11.71 -4.83
N PHE A 98 8.17 12.29 -3.65
CA PHE A 98 8.51 11.54 -2.45
C PHE A 98 7.34 10.63 -2.04
N HIS A 99 6.13 11.19 -1.90
CA HIS A 99 4.96 10.43 -1.50
C HIS A 99 4.56 9.36 -2.52
N LYS A 100 4.66 9.66 -3.83
CA LYS A 100 4.48 8.64 -4.88
C LYS A 100 5.50 7.51 -4.75
N THR A 101 6.76 7.83 -4.44
CA THR A 101 7.80 6.81 -4.21
C THR A 101 7.46 5.93 -3.01
N VAL A 102 6.93 6.49 -1.92
CA VAL A 102 6.45 5.72 -0.75
C VAL A 102 5.36 4.74 -1.16
N VAL A 103 4.31 5.20 -1.86
CA VAL A 103 3.21 4.34 -2.31
C VAL A 103 3.69 3.21 -3.22
N LYS A 104 4.55 3.53 -4.18
CA LYS A 104 5.14 2.55 -5.11
C LYS A 104 6.08 1.57 -4.40
N GLY A 105 6.83 2.06 -3.42
CA GLY A 105 7.71 1.27 -2.58
C GLY A 105 6.94 0.27 -1.71
N LEU A 106 5.83 0.69 -1.10
CA LEU A 106 4.91 -0.20 -0.37
C LEU A 106 4.42 -1.34 -1.28
N LEU A 107 3.90 -1.00 -2.46
CA LEU A 107 3.42 -1.99 -3.42
C LEU A 107 4.51 -2.99 -3.81
N ALA A 108 5.72 -2.49 -4.10
CA ALA A 108 6.85 -3.30 -4.47
C ALA A 108 7.31 -4.23 -3.33
N MET A 109 7.40 -3.72 -2.11
CA MET A 109 7.88 -4.44 -0.93
C MET A 109 6.91 -5.55 -0.53
N TYR A 110 5.62 -5.25 -0.40
CA TYR A 110 4.61 -6.23 -0.04
C TYR A 110 4.45 -7.31 -1.11
N LEU A 111 4.30 -6.90 -2.37
CA LEU A 111 4.10 -7.89 -3.45
C LEU A 111 5.37 -8.65 -3.79
N SER A 112 6.56 -8.24 -3.32
CA SER A 112 7.78 -9.04 -3.47
C SER A 112 7.81 -10.30 -2.59
N ASP A 113 6.94 -10.37 -1.58
CA ASP A 113 6.81 -11.55 -0.74
C ASP A 113 6.38 -12.78 -1.57
N LYS A 114 6.85 -13.97 -1.16
CA LYS A 114 6.47 -15.23 -1.82
C LYS A 114 4.98 -15.49 -1.67
N LYS A 115 4.36 -15.13 -0.53
CA LYS A 115 2.94 -15.30 -0.23
C LYS A 115 2.05 -14.63 -1.29
N ALA A 116 2.45 -13.46 -1.79
CA ALA A 116 1.74 -12.74 -2.85
C ALA A 116 1.59 -13.56 -4.14
N PHE A 117 2.51 -14.48 -4.43
CA PHE A 117 2.48 -15.30 -5.66
C PHE A 117 2.06 -16.75 -5.43
N GLN A 118 1.53 -17.09 -4.25
CA GLN A 118 1.06 -18.44 -3.96
C GLN A 118 -0.35 -18.70 -4.54
N LYS A 119 -0.60 -19.94 -4.98
CA LYS A 119 -1.90 -20.43 -5.45
C LYS A 119 -2.54 -19.48 -6.48
N HIS A 120 -3.73 -18.97 -6.18
CA HIS A 120 -4.54 -18.15 -7.09
C HIS A 120 -4.14 -16.67 -7.09
N ASN A 121 -3.25 -16.24 -6.19
CA ASN A 121 -2.83 -14.84 -6.03
C ASN A 121 -1.86 -14.37 -7.11
N LYS A 122 -1.16 -15.29 -7.79
CA LYS A 122 -0.11 -14.94 -8.78
C LYS A 122 -0.59 -14.02 -9.90
N LYS A 123 -1.76 -14.29 -10.48
CA LYS A 123 -2.32 -13.47 -11.58
C LYS A 123 -2.70 -12.08 -11.07
N VAL A 124 -3.36 -12.04 -9.90
CA VAL A 124 -3.82 -10.82 -9.24
C VAL A 124 -2.65 -9.93 -8.83
N SER A 125 -1.65 -10.48 -8.13
CA SER A 125 -0.44 -9.74 -7.75
C SER A 125 0.31 -9.18 -8.96
N THR A 126 0.39 -9.94 -10.06
CA THR A 126 1.03 -9.47 -11.29
C THR A 126 0.26 -8.30 -11.91
N SER A 127 -1.08 -8.33 -11.85
CA SER A 127 -1.94 -7.25 -12.31
C SER A 127 -1.75 -5.99 -11.47
N ILE A 128 -1.80 -6.13 -10.14
CA ILE A 128 -1.61 -5.01 -9.20
C ILE A 128 -0.24 -4.34 -9.39
N VAL A 129 0.85 -5.11 -9.53
CA VAL A 129 2.20 -4.55 -9.78
C VAL A 129 2.25 -3.72 -11.07
N LYS A 130 1.54 -4.15 -12.13
CA LYS A 130 1.52 -3.44 -13.41
C LYS A 130 0.76 -2.12 -13.34
N GLU A 131 -0.31 -2.05 -12.55
CA GLU A 131 -1.06 -0.82 -12.31
C GLU A 131 -0.25 0.23 -11.54
N GLY A 132 0.80 -0.18 -10.80
CA GLY A 132 1.72 0.71 -10.09
C GLY A 132 2.71 1.50 -10.97
N GLU A 133 2.60 1.42 -12.30
CA GLU A 133 3.53 2.00 -13.28
C GLU A 133 4.92 1.32 -13.34
N SER A 134 5.70 1.63 -14.39
CA SER A 134 6.99 0.99 -14.68
C SER A 134 8.03 1.08 -13.55
N SER A 135 8.02 2.17 -12.78
CA SER A 135 8.91 2.32 -11.62
C SER A 135 8.63 1.29 -10.52
N THR A 136 7.37 0.90 -10.34
CA THR A 136 6.99 -0.10 -9.33
C THR A 136 7.44 -1.49 -9.72
N VAL A 137 7.42 -1.81 -11.02
CA VAL A 137 8.00 -3.06 -11.54
C VAL A 137 9.51 -3.11 -11.26
N PHE A 138 10.22 -1.99 -11.41
CA PHE A 138 11.64 -1.90 -11.09
C PHE A 138 11.91 -2.08 -9.58
N TYR A 139 11.20 -1.35 -8.72
CA TYR A 139 11.31 -1.51 -7.27
C TYR A 139 10.97 -2.94 -6.84
N HIS A 140 9.95 -3.56 -7.42
CA HIS A 140 9.57 -4.94 -7.14
C HIS A 140 10.70 -5.94 -7.43
N LYS A 141 11.45 -5.74 -8.53
CA LYS A 141 12.63 -6.55 -8.85
C LYS A 141 13.73 -6.36 -7.81
N ILE A 142 14.00 -5.12 -7.38
CA ILE A 142 14.97 -4.83 -6.33
C ILE A 142 14.57 -5.52 -5.02
N CYS A 143 13.33 -5.36 -4.58
CA CYS A 143 12.83 -5.98 -3.35
C CYS A 143 12.96 -7.52 -3.39
N LYS A 144 12.67 -8.15 -4.55
CA LYS A 144 12.89 -9.59 -4.73
C LYS A 144 14.36 -9.99 -4.59
N ILE A 145 15.28 -9.22 -5.16
CA ILE A 145 16.72 -9.46 -5.03
C ILE A 145 17.14 -9.33 -3.55
N LEU A 146 16.74 -8.25 -2.89
CA LEU A 146 17.07 -8.00 -1.48
C LEU A 146 16.53 -9.09 -0.55
N ARG A 147 15.30 -9.58 -0.76
CA ARG A 147 14.75 -10.73 -0.03
C ARG A 147 15.52 -12.01 -0.29
N HIS A 148 15.98 -12.24 -1.53
CA HIS A 148 16.82 -13.39 -1.85
C HIS A 148 18.17 -13.33 -1.11
N LEU A 149 18.70 -12.11 -0.92
CA LEU A 149 19.90 -11.82 -0.13
C LEU A 149 19.65 -11.79 1.39
N LYS A 150 18.40 -12.03 1.86
CA LYS A 150 17.97 -11.96 3.27
C LYS A 150 18.20 -10.59 3.94
N LEU A 151 18.08 -9.51 3.17
CA LEU A 151 18.18 -8.12 3.66
C LEU A 151 16.81 -7.45 3.91
N LEU A 152 15.72 -8.17 3.63
CA LEU A 152 14.31 -7.79 3.77
C LEU A 152 13.49 -8.99 4.25
#